data_AF-A0A1K0G1S6-F1
#
_entry.id   AF-A0A1K0G1S6-F1
#
_cell.length_a   1.000
_cell.length_b   1.000
_cell.length_c   1.000
_cell.angle_alpha   90.00
_cell.angle_beta   90.00
_cell.angle_gamma   90.00
#
_symmetry.space_group_name_H-M   'P 1'
#
loop_
_entity.id
_entity.type
_entity.pdbx_description
1 polymer ?
#
loop_
_entity_poly.entity_id
_entity_poly.type
_entity_poly.pdbx_seq_one_letter_code
_entity_poly.pdbx_strand_id
1 'polypeptide(L)'
;MVGSCLHIRQDLTDCVLKTDCYLKQGNSAQECITSHMTELPLECQQLYKSFVECRRSMLDMRKRFRGNAPPAAGGNNAPGGNSQVDRSTADQGSS
;
A
#
# COMPACT_ATOMS: atom_id res chain seq x y z
N MET A 1 17.47 -8.17 -0.63
CA MET A 1 16.62 -6.97 -0.65
C MET A 1 15.32 -7.33 -1.35
N VAL A 2 14.32 -7.78 -0.59
CA VAL A 2 13.00 -8.15 -1.10
C VAL A 2 12.39 -6.90 -1.74
N GLY A 3 12.02 -6.95 -3.03
CA GLY A 3 11.38 -5.83 -3.70
C GLY A 3 10.14 -5.41 -2.92
N SER A 4 10.08 -4.15 -2.49
CA SER A 4 9.19 -3.66 -1.43
C SER A 4 7.70 -3.92 -1.63
N CYS A 5 7.26 -4.28 -2.84
CA CYS A 5 5.86 -4.58 -3.16
C CYS A 5 5.61 -6.04 -3.57
N LEU A 6 6.62 -6.91 -3.54
CA LEU A 6 6.50 -8.31 -3.96
C LEU A 6 5.53 -9.09 -3.05
N HIS A 7 5.68 -8.89 -1.73
CA HIS A 7 4.82 -9.53 -0.73
C HIS A 7 3.36 -9.09 -0.90
N ILE A 8 3.11 -7.78 -1.05
CA ILE A 8 1.76 -7.25 -1.29
C ILE A 8 1.15 -7.84 -2.57
N ARG A 9 1.97 -8.05 -3.61
CA ARG A 9 1.52 -8.69 -4.85
C ARG A 9 1.13 -10.15 -4.66
N GLN A 10 1.90 -10.89 -3.84
CA GLN A 10 1.59 -12.28 -3.51
C GLN A 10 0.27 -12.36 -2.74
N ASP A 11 0.14 -11.57 -1.67
CA ASP A 11 -1.07 -11.53 -0.86
C ASP A 11 -2.30 -11.14 -1.69
N LEU A 12 -2.17 -10.16 -2.60
CA LEU A 12 -3.23 -9.80 -3.53
C LEU A 12 -3.62 -10.97 -4.44
N THR A 13 -2.63 -11.69 -4.97
CA THR A 13 -2.87 -12.84 -5.84
C THR A 13 -3.59 -13.95 -5.07
N ASP A 14 -3.10 -14.28 -3.86
CA ASP A 14 -3.71 -15.28 -2.99
C ASP A 14 -5.14 -14.90 -2.57
N CYS A 15 -5.39 -13.60 -2.39
CA CYS A 15 -6.73 -13.08 -2.12
C CYS A 15 -7.65 -13.36 -3.32
N VAL A 16 -7.25 -12.96 -4.53
CA VAL A 16 -8.05 -13.12 -5.76
C VAL A 16 -8.31 -14.59 -6.09
N LEU A 17 -7.33 -15.48 -5.89
CA LEU A 17 -7.48 -16.92 -6.16
C LEU A 17 -8.58 -17.58 -5.30
N LYS A 18 -8.87 -17.01 -4.13
CA LYS A 18 -9.94 -17.50 -3.22
C LYS A 18 -11.31 -16.90 -3.52
N THR A 19 -11.38 -15.91 -4.42
CA THR A 19 -12.63 -15.21 -4.73
C THR A 19 -13.44 -15.89 -5.83
N ASP A 20 -14.73 -15.57 -5.84
CA ASP A 20 -15.67 -16.02 -6.84
C ASP A 20 -15.31 -15.57 -8.27
N CYS A 21 -14.64 -14.42 -8.44
CA CYS A 21 -14.24 -13.99 -9.78
C CYS A 21 -13.26 -15.00 -10.44
N TYR A 22 -12.32 -15.55 -9.67
CA TYR A 22 -11.39 -16.55 -10.19
C TYR A 22 -12.04 -17.94 -10.27
N LEU A 23 -12.74 -18.36 -9.20
CA LEU A 23 -13.27 -19.71 -9.08
C LEU A 23 -14.56 -19.94 -9.88
N LYS A 24 -15.46 -18.96 -9.95
CA LYS A 24 -16.76 -19.07 -10.64
C LYS A 24 -16.70 -18.57 -12.06
N GLN A 25 -16.06 -17.42 -12.32
CA GLN A 25 -16.00 -16.89 -13.69
C GLN A 25 -14.85 -17.49 -14.52
N GLY A 26 -13.80 -18.02 -13.87
CA GLY A 26 -12.63 -18.55 -14.58
C GLY A 26 -11.76 -17.47 -15.23
N ASN A 27 -11.94 -16.21 -14.82
CA ASN A 27 -11.19 -15.09 -15.34
C ASN A 27 -9.76 -15.07 -14.79
N SER A 28 -8.86 -14.37 -15.48
CA SER A 28 -7.50 -14.21 -14.99
C SER A 28 -7.46 -13.29 -13.76
N ALA A 29 -6.51 -13.51 -12.84
CA ALA A 29 -6.42 -12.69 -11.63
C ALA A 29 -6.29 -11.19 -11.93
N GLN A 30 -5.60 -10.85 -13.03
CA GLN A 30 -5.50 -9.46 -13.49
C GLN A 30 -6.86 -8.92 -13.93
N GLU A 31 -7.64 -9.69 -14.68
CA GLU A 31 -8.97 -9.30 -15.16
C GLU A 31 -9.96 -9.11 -14.01
N CYS A 32 -9.90 -9.97 -13.00
CA CYS A 32 -10.67 -9.79 -11.77
C CYS A 32 -10.38 -8.45 -11.08
N ILE A 33 -9.12 -8.03 -11.08
CA ILE A 33 -8.68 -6.77 -10.46
C ILE A 33 -9.02 -5.54 -11.33
N THR A 34 -8.99 -5.65 -12.67
CA THR A 34 -9.30 -4.49 -13.53
C THR A 34 -10.78 -4.32 -13.83
N SER A 35 -11.52 -5.41 -13.99
CA SER A 35 -12.90 -5.40 -14.47
C SER A 35 -13.93 -5.68 -13.38
N HIS A 36 -13.56 -6.47 -12.36
CA HIS A 36 -14.51 -6.97 -11.35
C HIS A 36 -14.17 -6.54 -9.92
N MET A 37 -13.48 -5.41 -9.72
CA MET A 37 -13.10 -4.92 -8.38
C MET A 37 -14.25 -4.79 -7.39
N THR A 38 -15.45 -4.46 -7.87
CA THR A 38 -16.66 -4.34 -7.06
C THR A 38 -17.20 -5.68 -6.58
N GLU A 39 -16.90 -6.77 -7.28
CA GLU A 39 -17.30 -8.14 -6.89
C GLU A 39 -16.29 -8.77 -5.92
N LEU A 40 -15.08 -8.21 -5.83
CA LEU A 40 -14.05 -8.68 -4.91
C LEU A 40 -14.36 -8.20 -3.48
N PRO A 41 -14.02 -9.02 -2.47
CA PRO A 41 -14.18 -8.65 -1.07
C PRO A 41 -13.30 -7.44 -0.71
N LEU A 42 -13.71 -6.71 0.32
CA LEU A 42 -13.06 -5.47 0.76
C LEU A 42 -11.56 -5.67 1.07
N GLU A 43 -11.19 -6.85 1.57
CA GLU A 43 -9.80 -7.21 1.85
C GLU A 43 -8.92 -7.17 0.59
N CYS A 44 -9.36 -7.77 -0.52
CA CYS A 44 -8.60 -7.73 -1.78
C CYS A 44 -8.52 -6.30 -2.34
N GLN A 45 -9.57 -5.50 -2.17
CA GLN A 45 -9.57 -4.10 -2.60
C GLN A 45 -8.55 -3.26 -1.81
N GLN A 46 -8.41 -3.52 -0.51
CA GLN A 46 -7.41 -2.85 0.34
C GLN A 46 -5.98 -3.24 -0.06
N LEU A 47 -5.73 -4.53 -0.31
CA LEU A 47 -4.46 -5.04 -0.84
C LEU A 47 -4.11 -4.41 -2.19
N TYR A 48 -5.10 -4.19 -3.05
CA TYR A 48 -4.86 -3.57 -4.34
C TYR A 48 -4.45 -2.10 -4.20
N LYS A 49 -5.15 -1.36 -3.33
CA LYS A 49 -4.80 0.03 -3.02
C LYS A 49 -3.36 0.13 -2.48
N SER A 50 -3.02 -0.71 -1.51
CA SER A 50 -1.67 -0.72 -0.94
C SER A 50 -0.59 -1.12 -1.96
N PHE A 51 -0.90 -2.05 -2.88
CA PHE A 51 -0.01 -2.40 -3.98
C PHE A 51 0.24 -1.22 -4.94
N VAL A 52 -0.82 -0.50 -5.31
CA VAL A 52 -0.73 0.68 -6.18
C VAL A 52 0.06 1.81 -5.51
N GLU A 53 -0.19 2.06 -4.23
CA GLU A 53 0.55 3.06 -3.44
C GLU A 53 2.02 2.68 -3.28
N CYS A 54 2.31 1.40 -3.01
CA CYS A 54 3.68 0.88 -2.92
C CYS A 54 4.42 1.04 -4.26
N ARG A 55 3.78 0.65 -5.37
CA ARG A 55 4.36 0.77 -6.72
C ARG A 55 4.58 2.24 -7.10
N ARG A 56 3.62 3.12 -6.79
CA ARG A 56 3.75 4.57 -7.00
C ARG A 56 4.91 5.14 -6.19
N SER A 57 5.06 4.74 -4.93
CA SER A 57 6.15 5.17 -4.05
C SER A 57 7.54 4.72 -4.54
N MET A 58 7.64 3.55 -5.18
CA MET A 58 8.90 3.09 -5.80
C MET A 58 9.24 3.86 -7.09
N LEU A 59 8.25 4.25 -7.88
CA LEU A 59 8.46 5.02 -9.12
C LEU A 59 8.74 6.50 -8.82
N ASP A 60 8.16 7.04 -7.75
CA ASP A 60 8.30 8.43 -7.34
C ASP A 60 9.57 8.66 -6.49
N MET A 61 10.74 8.36 -7.07
CA MET A 61 12.05 8.78 -6.52
C MET A 61 12.21 10.32 -6.51
N ARG A 62 11.30 11.03 -7.19
CA ARG A 62 11.42 12.46 -7.49
C ARG A 62 10.94 13.37 -6.36
N LYS A 63 10.30 12.82 -5.31
CA LYS A 63 10.06 13.55 -4.05
C LYS A 63 11.28 13.62 -3.11
N ARG A 64 12.39 12.95 -3.43
CA ARG A 64 13.59 12.95 -2.57
C ARG A 64 14.58 14.10 -2.84
N PHE A 65 14.38 14.91 -3.89
CA PHE A 65 15.35 15.95 -4.29
C PHE A 65 14.99 17.40 -3.95
N ARG A 66 13.81 17.68 -3.39
CA ARG A 66 13.54 18.98 -2.79
C ARG A 66 13.46 18.77 -1.30
N GLY A 67 14.57 19.10 -0.65
CA GLY A 67 14.75 19.00 0.78
C GLY A 67 13.60 19.65 1.54
N ASN A 68 13.50 19.26 2.81
CA ASN A 68 12.66 19.85 3.83
C ASN A 68 12.78 21.40 3.82
N ALA A 69 11.96 22.07 3.03
CA ALA A 69 11.60 23.45 3.26
C ALA A 69 10.47 23.39 4.30
N PRO A 70 10.68 23.87 5.54
CA PRO A 70 9.59 23.96 6.49
C PRO A 70 8.51 24.86 5.88
N PRO A 71 7.24 24.43 5.81
CA PRO A 71 6.18 25.32 5.36
C PRO A 71 6.04 26.41 6.43
N ALA A 72 6.41 27.64 6.06
CA ALA A 72 6.01 28.82 6.79
C ALA A 72 4.48 28.78 6.98
N ALA A 73 4.09 29.00 8.22
CA ALA A 73 2.75 29.20 8.75
C ALA A 73 1.68 29.63 7.72
N GLY A 74 0.53 28.95 7.74
CA GLY A 74 -0.71 29.54 7.21
C GLY A 74 -1.76 28.55 6.72
N GLY A 75 -2.68 28.16 7.62
CA GLY A 75 -4.10 28.01 7.28
C GLY A 75 -4.58 26.70 6.63
N ASN A 76 -5.43 26.01 7.39
CA ASN A 76 -6.59 25.21 6.95
C ASN A 76 -6.36 23.73 6.57
N ASN A 77 -6.55 22.90 7.60
CA ASN A 77 -7.02 21.51 7.65
C ASN A 77 -7.10 20.71 6.33
N ALA A 78 -6.09 19.86 6.13
CA ALA A 78 -6.22 18.63 5.35
C ALA A 78 -5.65 17.47 6.19
N PRO A 79 -6.42 16.41 6.52
CA PRO A 79 -5.84 15.21 7.10
C PRO A 79 -5.30 14.36 5.94
N GLY A 80 -4.02 14.49 5.65
CA GLY A 80 -3.38 13.72 4.60
C GLY A 80 -1.87 13.89 4.64
N GLY A 81 -1.19 13.07 5.43
CA GLY A 81 0.27 13.00 5.40
C GLY A 81 0.88 12.65 6.74
N ASN A 82 1.00 11.34 6.96
CA ASN A 82 1.87 10.67 7.93
C ASN A 82 3.07 11.51 8.44
N SER A 83 3.02 11.96 9.69
CA SER A 83 4.23 12.36 10.43
C SER A 83 4.01 12.28 11.93
N GLN A 84 4.60 11.25 12.52
CA GLN A 84 5.19 11.15 13.87
C GLN A 84 5.39 9.64 14.11
N VAL A 85 6.55 9.04 13.83
CA VAL A 85 7.78 9.16 14.66
C VAL A 85 7.51 9.77 16.03
N ASP A 86 7.34 8.92 17.05
CA ASP A 86 8.18 9.04 18.24
C ASP A 86 8.14 7.80 19.16
N ARG A 87 9.32 7.50 19.71
CA ARG A 87 9.64 6.89 21.01
C ARG A 87 8.98 5.57 21.44
N SER A 88 9.73 4.48 21.21
CA SER A 88 10.00 3.52 22.28
C SER A 88 11.50 3.39 22.49
N THR A 89 12.09 4.42 23.13
CA THR A 89 13.35 4.29 23.86
C THR A 89 13.01 3.72 25.24
N ALA A 90 13.20 2.41 25.41
CA ALA A 90 13.35 1.63 26.66
C ALA A 90 13.06 0.19 26.25
N ASP A 91 14.05 -0.68 26.06
CA ASP A 91 14.84 -1.25 27.14
C ASP A 91 16.10 -1.91 26.55
N GLN A 92 17.26 -1.47 27.04
CA GLN A 92 18.54 -2.14 26.85
C GLN A 92 18.77 -3.03 28.07
N GLY A 93 19.12 -4.31 27.87
CA GLY A 93 20.11 -4.98 28.70
C GLY A 93 19.71 -6.27 29.42
N SER A 94 20.48 -7.31 29.11
CA SER A 94 21.10 -8.25 30.06
C SER A 94 20.22 -9.30 30.76
N SER A 95 20.41 -10.57 30.36
CA SER A 95 21.02 -11.58 31.23
C SER A 95 21.63 -12.73 30.44
#